data_AF-A0A920VYM5-F1
#
_entry.id   AF-A0A920VYM5-F1
#
_cell.length_a   1.000
_cell.length_b   1.000
_cell.length_c   1.000
_cell.angle_alpha   90.00
_cell.angle_beta   90.00
_cell.angle_gamma   90.00
#
_symmetry.space_group_name_H-M   'P 1'
#
loop_
_entity.id
_entity.type
_entity.pdbx_description
1 polymer ?
#
loop_
_entity_poly.entity_id
_entity_poly.type
_entity_poly.pdbx_seq_one_letter_code
_entity_poly.pdbx_strand_id
1 'polypeptide(L)'
;MKDEVPVHFPRMFQEALSAFGNGDLYLEKYIGSMRHLEVQIIRDMHGNSKFLGIRDCSVQRNYQKLIEETASGIPKKIREPGL
;
A
#
# COMPACT_ATOMS: atom_id res chain seq x y z
N MET A 1 2.38 -1.56 -22.65
CA MET A 1 1.61 -2.53 -21.84
C MET A 1 1.36 -3.87 -22.54
N LYS A 2 0.60 -3.95 -23.65
CA LYS A 2 0.31 -5.24 -24.32
C LYS A 2 1.57 -6.01 -24.73
N ASP A 3 2.60 -5.31 -25.18
CA ASP A 3 3.84 -5.93 -25.66
C ASP A 3 4.92 -6.04 -24.57
N GLU A 4 4.81 -5.25 -23.50
CA GLU A 4 5.81 -5.20 -22.41
C GLU A 4 5.53 -6.24 -21.32
N VAL A 5 4.25 -6.44 -20.97
CA VAL A 5 3.87 -7.38 -19.90
C VAL A 5 4.33 -8.80 -20.23
N PRO A 6 4.08 -9.37 -21.43
CA PRO A 6 4.55 -10.72 -21.75
C PRO A 6 6.07 -10.89 -21.66
N VAL A 7 6.84 -9.83 -21.94
CA VAL A 7 8.30 -9.84 -21.87
C VAL A 7 8.80 -9.85 -20.42
N HIS A 8 8.16 -9.09 -19.54
CA HIS A 8 8.60 -8.96 -18.14
C HIS A 8 7.96 -9.98 -17.20
N PHE A 9 6.78 -10.50 -17.53
CA PHE A 9 6.01 -11.41 -16.67
C PHE A 9 6.81 -12.65 -16.22
N PRO A 10 7.53 -13.38 -17.10
CA PRO A 10 8.30 -14.56 -16.68
C PRO A 10 9.36 -14.22 -15.63
N ARG A 11 10.03 -13.06 -15.78
CA ARG A 11 11.02 -12.60 -14.83
C ARG A 11 10.38 -12.27 -13.48
N MET A 12 9.30 -11.50 -13.48
CA MET A 12 8.57 -11.14 -12.25
C MET A 12 8.03 -12.37 -11.52
N PHE A 13 7.54 -13.38 -12.27
CA PHE A 13 7.06 -14.63 -11.71
C PHE A 13 8.18 -15.37 -10.96
N GLN A 14 9.36 -15.49 -11.57
CA GLN A 14 10.52 -16.15 -10.93
C GLN A 14 11.03 -15.37 -9.72
N GLU A 15 11.04 -14.03 -9.78
CA GLU A 15 11.38 -13.18 -8.62
C GLU A 15 10.40 -13.40 -7.46
N ALA A 16 9.10 -13.42 -7.73
CA ALA A 16 8.07 -13.66 -6.71
C ALA A 16 8.17 -15.06 -6.10
N LEU A 17 8.30 -16.10 -6.94
CA LEU A 17 8.44 -17.49 -6.48
C LEU A 17 9.68 -17.68 -5.60
N SER A 18 10.81 -17.08 -5.99
CA SER A 18 12.07 -17.17 -5.23
C SER A 18 12.01 -16.42 -3.89
N ALA A 19 11.42 -15.22 -3.88
CA ALA A 19 11.38 -14.37 -2.69
C ALA A 19 10.28 -14.76 -1.68
N PHE A 20 9.13 -15.25 -2.16
CA PHE A 20 7.93 -15.47 -1.34
C PHE A 20 7.42 -16.92 -1.35
N GLY A 21 7.98 -17.81 -2.20
CA GLY A 21 7.50 -19.18 -2.36
C GLY A 21 6.20 -19.31 -3.17
N ASN A 22 5.67 -18.21 -3.68
CA ASN A 22 4.51 -18.17 -4.57
C ASN A 22 4.77 -17.20 -5.74
N GLY A 23 4.57 -17.67 -6.97
CA GLY A 23 4.76 -16.90 -8.20
C GLY A 23 3.50 -16.16 -8.69
N ASP A 24 2.38 -16.24 -7.98
CA ASP A 24 1.14 -15.57 -8.38
C ASP A 24 1.34 -14.06 -8.55
N LEU A 25 0.90 -13.54 -9.70
CA LEU A 25 0.96 -12.12 -10.05
C LEU A 25 -0.42 -11.62 -10.46
N TYR A 26 -0.70 -10.36 -10.13
CA TYR A 26 -1.89 -9.65 -10.60
C TYR A 26 -1.49 -8.25 -11.12
N LEU A 27 -2.34 -7.65 -11.93
CA LEU A 27 -2.10 -6.33 -12.52
C LEU A 27 -3.07 -5.31 -11.93
N GLU A 28 -2.53 -4.16 -11.57
CA GLU A 28 -3.32 -3.00 -11.14
C GLU A 28 -3.07 -1.80 -12.07
N LYS A 29 -4.00 -0.86 -12.04
CA LYS A 29 -3.85 0.41 -12.73
C LYS A 29 -2.75 1.23 -12.05
N TYR A 30 -1.74 1.63 -12.83
CA TYR A 30 -0.68 2.51 -12.34
C TYR A 30 -1.20 3.93 -12.05
N ILE A 31 -0.84 4.48 -10.89
CA ILE A 31 -1.18 5.85 -10.46
C ILE A 31 0.12 6.64 -10.33
N GLY A 32 0.37 7.57 -11.27
CA GLY A 32 1.66 8.26 -11.36
C GLY A 32 1.93 9.31 -10.27
N SER A 33 0.90 10.02 -9.80
CA SER A 33 1.00 10.93 -8.66
C SER A 33 0.08 10.42 -7.56
N MET A 34 0.66 9.75 -6.58
CA MET A 34 -0.09 9.13 -5.48
C MET A 34 0.40 9.63 -4.13
N ARG A 35 -0.53 9.72 -3.17
CA ARG A 35 -0.20 9.73 -1.75
C ARG A 35 -0.37 8.33 -1.19
N HIS A 36 0.64 7.83 -0.47
CA HIS A 36 0.53 6.54 0.22
C HIS A 36 0.00 6.80 1.63
N LEU A 37 -1.31 6.65 1.81
CA LEU A 37 -1.96 6.79 3.10
C LEU A 37 -2.29 5.42 3.67
N GLU A 38 -1.93 5.19 4.93
CA GLU A 38 -2.23 3.95 5.63
C GLU A 38 -2.97 4.20 6.95
N VAL A 39 -3.87 3.30 7.29
CA VAL A 39 -4.72 3.40 8.49
C VAL A 39 -4.21 2.41 9.53
N GLN A 40 -4.06 2.88 10.76
CA GLN A 40 -3.80 1.99 11.88
C GLN A 40 -5.12 1.53 12.51
N ILE A 41 -5.30 0.21 12.58
CA ILE A 41 -6.46 -0.43 13.21
C ILE A 41 -5.94 -1.38 14.30
N ILE A 42 -6.69 -1.50 15.40
CA ILE A 42 -6.51 -2.56 16.40
C ILE A 42 -7.86 -3.23 16.64
N ARG A 43 -7.86 -4.56 16.80
CA ARG A 43 -9.05 -5.37 17.09
C ARG A 43 -8.72 -6.39 18.17
N ASP A 44 -9.60 -6.53 19.16
CA ASP A 44 -9.48 -7.55 20.19
C ASP A 44 -10.31 -8.81 19.87
N MET A 45 -10.15 -9.85 20.70
CA MET A 45 -10.88 -11.12 20.56
C MET A 45 -12.36 -11.03 20.97
N HIS A 46 -12.76 -9.96 21.66
CA HIS A 46 -14.14 -9.71 22.07
C HIS A 46 -14.94 -8.98 20.99
N GLY A 47 -14.33 -8.68 19.84
CA GLY A 47 -14.96 -8.04 18.70
C GLY A 47 -14.85 -6.51 18.70
N ASN A 48 -14.19 -5.90 19.70
CA ASN A 48 -13.96 -4.47 19.70
C ASN A 48 -12.90 -4.11 18.65
N SER A 49 -13.10 -3.02 17.93
CA SER A 49 -12.15 -2.51 16.95
C SER A 49 -12.01 -1.00 17.08
N LYS A 50 -10.79 -0.49 16.89
CA LYS A 50 -10.48 0.95 17.00
C LYS A 50 -9.64 1.39 15.81
N PHE A 51 -10.07 2.49 15.20
CA PHE A 51 -9.25 3.32 14.32
C PHE A 51 -8.31 4.15 15.20
N LEU A 52 -7.00 4.05 14.95
CA LEU A 52 -5.97 4.76 15.73
C LEU A 52 -5.42 6.00 15.02
N GLY A 53 -5.67 6.14 13.72
CA GLY A 53 -5.21 7.27 12.92
C GLY A 53 -4.75 6.88 11.53
N ILE A 54 -4.30 7.89 10.79
CA ILE A 54 -3.72 7.76 9.45
C ILE A 54 -2.27 8.22 9.46
N ARG A 55 -1.41 7.45 8.79
CA ARG A 55 -0.04 7.85 8.45
C ARG A 55 0.06 8.18 6.97
N ASP A 56 0.80 9.24 6.66
CA ASP A 56 1.26 9.56 5.32
C ASP A 56 2.68 9.04 5.15
N CYS A 57 2.84 8.07 4.25
CA CYS A 57 4.11 7.43 3.91
C CYS A 57 4.51 7.76 2.46
N SER A 58 4.06 8.88 1.91
CA SER A 58 4.25 9.23 0.49
C SER A 58 5.71 9.49 0.11
N VAL A 59 6.57 9.81 1.09
CA VAL A 59 8.00 10.02 0.85
C VAL A 59 8.70 8.66 0.74
N GLN A 60 8.95 8.26 -0.49
CA GLN A 60 9.51 6.95 -0.83
C GLN A 60 10.59 7.06 -1.90
N ARG A 61 11.49 6.08 -1.92
CA ARG A 61 12.44 5.86 -3.03
C ARG A 61 12.38 4.40 -3.43
N ASN A 62 12.24 4.11 -4.72
CA ASN A 62 12.13 2.74 -5.25
C ASN A 62 11.08 1.89 -4.48
N TYR A 63 9.91 2.48 -4.19
CA TYR A 63 8.80 1.82 -3.48
C TYR A 63 9.11 1.41 -2.03
N GLN A 64 10.11 2.04 -1.41
CA GLN A 64 10.47 1.85 0.00
C GLN A 64 10.21 3.15 0.77
N LYS A 65 9.56 3.03 1.94
CA LYS A 65 9.26 4.16 2.82
C LYS A 65 10.55 4.76 3.37
N LEU A 66 10.68 6.08 3.27
CA LEU A 66 11.82 6.83 3.82
C LEU A 66 11.41 7.71 4.99
N ILE A 67 10.26 8.41 4.87
CA ILE A 67 9.70 9.26 5.92
C ILE A 67 8.22 8.93 6.07
N GLU A 68 7.77 8.87 7.32
CA GLU A 68 6.39 8.57 7.68
C GLU A 68 5.90 9.61 8.68
N GLU A 69 4.80 10.30 8.35
CA GLU A 69 4.23 11.38 9.15
C GLU A 69 2.79 11.06 9.56
N THR A 70 2.33 11.55 10.71
CA THR A 70 0.92 11.36 11.13
C THR A 70 0.05 12.53 10.68
N ALA A 71 -1.00 12.24 9.91
CA ALA A 71 -2.06 13.19 9.52
C ALA A 71 -1.63 14.49 8.81
N SER A 72 -0.47 14.50 8.13
CA SER A 72 0.07 15.67 7.41
C SER A 72 -0.85 16.07 6.24
N GLY A 73 -1.48 17.25 6.31
CA GLY A 73 -2.31 17.78 5.21
C GLY A 73 -3.48 16.89 4.77
N ILE A 74 -4.02 16.05 5.65
CA ILE A 74 -5.19 15.19 5.37
C ILE A 74 -6.47 15.90 5.84
N PRO A 75 -7.50 16.04 4.99
CA PRO A 75 -8.77 16.65 5.38
C PRO A 75 -9.41 15.97 6.60
N LYS A 76 -10.00 16.75 7.51
CA LYS A 76 -10.61 16.26 8.75
C LYS A 76 -11.63 15.13 8.51
N LYS A 77 -12.45 15.26 7.46
CA LYS A 77 -13.45 14.23 7.07
C LYS A 77 -12.85 12.85 6.79
N ILE A 78 -11.57 12.77 6.40
CA ILE A 78 -10.86 11.52 6.15
C ILE A 78 -10.19 11.01 7.43
N ARG A 79 -9.77 11.93 8.31
CA ARG A 79 -9.10 11.62 9.59
C ARG A 79 -10.03 11.05 10.65
N GLU A 80 -11.32 11.35 10.59
CA GLU A 80 -12.33 10.94 11.57
C GLU A 80 -13.52 10.29 10.84
N PRO A 81 -13.34 9.11 10.22
CA PRO A 81 -14.44 8.44 9.52
C PRO A 81 -15.49 7.99 10.54
N GLY A 82 -16.63 8.70 10.58
CA GLY A 82 -17.73 8.43 11.52
C GLY A 82 -18.06 9.54 12.53
N LEU A 83 -17.43 10.72 12.40
CA LEU A 83 -17.92 11.97 12.99
C LEU A 83 -18.73 12.78 11.96
#